data_AF-A0A3D5EGC3-F1
#
_entry.id   AF-A0A3D5EGC3-F1
#
_cell.length_a   1.000
_cell.length_b   1.000
_cell.length_c   1.000
_cell.angle_alpha   90.00
_cell.angle_beta   90.00
_cell.angle_gamma   90.00
#
_symmetry.space_group_name_H-M   'P 1'
#
loop_
_entity.id
_entity.type
_entity.pdbx_description
1 polymer ?
#
loop_
_entity_poly.entity_id
_entity_poly.type
_entity_poly.pdbx_seq_one_letter_code
_entity_poly.pdbx_strand_id
1 'polypeptide(L)'
;MTIEQVKDVHPNGKKEVFGKETYYKLISSKEVLSIKRNKEVINYGFGSNNQLSSVAIYFDSDDYSSLIDAVRENFGLPQKQDSGMSGILKWPIDNDIQVSIIRINTGFSNEIILNIGNVATTKSPDIKSLGF
;
A
#
# COMPACT_ATOMS: atom_id res chain seq x y z
N MET A 1 9.07 -4.05 -11.82
CA MET A 1 8.85 -2.69 -12.33
C MET A 1 9.79 -1.74 -11.60
N THR A 2 10.53 -0.88 -12.29
CA THR A 2 11.44 0.12 -11.70
C THR A 2 10.77 1.49 -11.60
N ILE A 3 11.40 2.43 -10.89
CA ILE A 3 10.88 3.79 -10.77
C ILE A 3 10.86 4.54 -12.09
N GLU A 4 11.83 4.28 -12.98
CA GLU A 4 11.87 4.84 -14.34
C GLU A 4 10.66 4.39 -15.14
N GLN A 5 10.31 3.10 -15.06
CA GLN A 5 9.13 2.57 -15.75
C GLN A 5 7.82 3.18 -15.23
N VAL A 6 7.71 3.45 -13.92
CA VAL A 6 6.55 4.16 -13.36
C VAL A 6 6.51 5.62 -13.82
N LYS A 7 7.67 6.29 -13.85
CA LYS A 7 7.80 7.67 -14.33
C LYS A 7 7.43 7.80 -15.82
N ASP A 8 7.77 6.82 -16.65
CA ASP A 8 7.43 6.83 -18.07
C ASP A 8 5.90 6.82 -18.30
N VAL A 9 5.16 6.10 -17.45
CA VAL A 9 3.68 6.04 -17.50
C VAL A 9 3.04 7.23 -16.80
N HIS A 10 3.67 7.74 -15.74
CA HIS A 10 3.14 8.81 -14.90
C HIS A 10 4.15 9.96 -14.75
N PRO A 11 4.48 10.69 -15.83
CA PRO A 11 5.59 11.64 -15.85
C PRO A 11 5.45 12.80 -14.86
N ASN A 12 4.22 13.09 -14.43
CA ASN A 12 3.89 14.17 -13.51
C ASN A 12 4.05 13.80 -12.02
N GLY A 13 4.45 12.56 -11.71
CA GLY A 13 4.72 12.17 -10.33
C GLY A 13 6.04 12.72 -9.80
N LYS A 14 6.16 12.76 -8.47
CA LYS A 14 7.33 13.27 -7.76
C LYS A 14 8.05 12.13 -7.04
N LYS A 15 9.35 12.01 -7.27
CA LYS A 15 10.21 11.12 -6.48
C LYS A 15 10.46 11.74 -5.11
N GLU A 16 10.22 10.98 -4.06
CA GLU A 16 10.49 11.33 -2.67
C GLU A 16 11.33 10.21 -2.02
N VAL A 17 12.22 10.56 -1.11
CA VAL A 17 13.09 9.61 -0.41
C VAL A 17 12.92 9.83 1.08
N PHE A 18 12.53 8.79 1.80
CA PHE A 18 12.41 8.80 3.26
C PHE A 18 13.24 7.66 3.84
N GLY A 19 14.37 8.01 4.48
CA GLY A 19 15.33 7.03 4.95
C GLY A 19 15.97 6.26 3.78
N LYS A 20 15.81 4.93 3.77
CA LYS A 20 16.31 4.05 2.70
C LYS A 20 15.24 3.73 1.64
N GLU A 21 14.00 4.12 1.90
CA GLU A 21 12.87 3.83 1.02
C GLU A 21 12.71 4.95 0.00
N THR A 22 12.46 4.56 -1.24
CA THR A 22 12.14 5.48 -2.33
C THR A 22 10.67 5.38 -2.64
N TYR A 23 10.01 6.53 -2.77
CA TYR A 23 8.61 6.63 -3.16
C TYR A 23 8.49 7.44 -4.44
N TYR A 24 7.51 7.10 -5.27
CA TYR A 24 7.05 7.93 -6.37
C TYR A 24 5.61 8.33 -6.12
N LYS A 25 5.40 9.58 -5.75
CA LYS A 25 4.11 10.15 -5.40
C LYS A 25 3.41 10.68 -6.64
N LEU A 26 2.20 10.20 -6.89
CA LEU A 26 1.33 10.62 -7.96
C LEU A 26 0.07 11.27 -7.37
N ILE A 27 -0.31 12.42 -7.93
CA ILE A 27 -1.62 13.02 -7.71
C ILE A 27 -2.54 12.56 -8.84
N SER A 28 -3.60 11.84 -8.49
CA SER A 28 -4.56 11.28 -9.44
C SER A 28 -5.94 11.16 -8.79
N SER A 29 -6.96 11.70 -9.47
CA SER A 29 -8.38 11.60 -9.12
C SER A 29 -9.05 10.32 -9.61
N LYS A 30 -8.28 9.38 -10.19
CA LYS A 30 -8.83 8.16 -10.77
C LYS A 30 -9.57 7.33 -9.71
N GLU A 31 -10.76 6.85 -10.08
CA GLU A 31 -11.53 5.91 -9.28
C GLU A 31 -10.76 4.62 -9.02
N VAL A 32 -10.91 4.07 -7.82
CA VAL A 32 -10.28 2.81 -7.40
C VAL A 32 -11.36 1.94 -6.79
N LEU A 33 -11.53 0.72 -7.30
CA LEU A 33 -12.59 -0.20 -6.89
C LEU A 33 -13.99 0.45 -6.93
N SER A 34 -14.25 1.24 -7.97
CA SER A 34 -15.51 2.00 -8.16
C SER A 34 -15.78 3.09 -7.09
N ILE A 35 -14.76 3.46 -6.31
CA ILE A 35 -14.84 4.53 -5.31
C ILE A 35 -14.20 5.79 -5.89
N LYS A 36 -14.99 6.87 -5.93
CA LYS A 36 -14.50 8.23 -6.20
C LYS A 36 -13.77 8.74 -4.97
N ARG A 37 -12.50 9.09 -5.13
CA ARG A 37 -11.63 9.49 -4.02
C ARG A 37 -11.49 11.00 -3.99
N ASN A 38 -11.69 11.60 -2.81
CA ASN A 38 -11.37 13.02 -2.58
C ASN A 38 -9.87 13.20 -2.25
N LYS A 39 -9.25 12.21 -1.57
CA LYS A 39 -7.79 12.11 -1.46
C LYS A 39 -7.17 11.52 -2.72
N GLU A 40 -6.49 12.36 -3.48
CA GLU A 40 -5.93 12.01 -4.79
C GLU A 40 -4.50 11.45 -4.74
N VAL A 41 -4.00 10.99 -3.59
CA VAL A 41 -2.60 10.55 -3.47
C VAL A 41 -2.46 9.06 -3.74
N ILE A 42 -1.53 8.71 -4.62
CA ILE A 42 -1.05 7.35 -4.86
C ILE A 42 0.48 7.36 -4.70
N ASN A 43 1.02 6.48 -3.86
CA ASN A 43 2.46 6.31 -3.66
C ASN A 43 2.88 4.93 -4.18
N TYR A 44 3.85 4.91 -5.09
CA TYR A 44 4.57 3.71 -5.50
C TYR A 44 5.83 3.58 -4.63
N GLY A 45 5.92 2.53 -3.82
CA GLY A 45 7.06 2.24 -2.96
C GLY A 45 8.05 1.30 -3.66
N PHE A 46 9.34 1.61 -3.53
CA PHE A 46 10.42 0.83 -4.12
C PHE A 46 11.39 0.36 -3.03
N GLY A 47 11.62 -0.95 -2.99
CA GLY A 47 12.56 -1.55 -2.04
C GLY A 47 14.02 -1.28 -2.41
N SER A 48 14.94 -1.84 -1.62
CA SER A 48 16.39 -1.61 -1.73
C SER A 48 17.01 -2.02 -3.07
N ASN A 49 16.37 -2.90 -3.82
CA ASN A 49 16.77 -3.33 -5.16
C ASN A 49 16.19 -2.46 -6.29
N ASN A 50 15.58 -1.30 -5.96
CA ASN A 50 14.88 -0.40 -6.88
C ASN A 50 13.70 -1.06 -7.63
N GLN A 51 13.15 -2.15 -7.10
CA GLN A 51 11.93 -2.76 -7.63
C GLN A 51 10.71 -2.31 -6.84
N LEU A 52 9.59 -2.12 -7.54
CA LEU A 52 8.30 -1.82 -6.96
C LEU A 52 7.93 -2.90 -5.94
N SER A 53 7.82 -2.50 -4.68
CA SER A 53 7.47 -3.36 -3.55
C SER A 53 6.04 -3.10 -3.06
N SER A 54 5.51 -1.90 -3.26
CA SER A 54 4.15 -1.57 -2.83
C SER A 54 3.50 -0.45 -3.63
N VAL A 55 2.16 -0.42 -3.61
CA VAL A 55 1.34 0.69 -4.07
C VAL A 55 0.38 1.06 -2.93
N ALA A 56 0.51 2.27 -2.42
CA ALA A 56 -0.35 2.82 -1.38
C ALA A 56 -1.28 3.89 -1.97
N ILE A 57 -2.58 3.70 -1.82
CA ILE A 57 -3.64 4.56 -2.34
C ILE A 57 -4.37 5.15 -1.14
N TYR A 58 -4.44 6.47 -1.08
CA TYR A 58 -5.02 7.18 0.05
C TYR A 58 -6.51 7.44 -0.20
N PHE A 59 -7.28 7.29 0.87
CA PHE A 59 -8.72 7.51 0.95
C PHE A 59 -9.04 8.40 2.14
N ASP A 60 -10.18 9.08 2.09
CA ASP A 60 -10.70 9.78 3.25
C ASP A 60 -11.37 8.81 4.23
N SER A 61 -11.58 9.29 5.46
CA SER A 61 -12.22 8.49 6.51
C SER A 61 -13.61 8.00 6.12
N ASP A 62 -14.32 8.80 5.33
CA ASP A 62 -15.71 8.55 4.95
C ASP A 62 -15.81 7.41 3.92
N ASP A 63 -14.72 7.14 3.18
CA ASP A 63 -14.65 6.06 2.19
C ASP A 63 -14.36 4.69 2.85
N TYR A 64 -14.05 4.65 4.15
CA TYR A 64 -13.53 3.45 4.81
C TYR A 64 -14.46 2.23 4.71
N SER A 65 -15.76 2.42 4.92
CA SER A 65 -16.73 1.31 4.84
C SER A 65 -16.85 0.80 3.42
N SER A 66 -17.04 1.70 2.45
CA SER A 66 -17.13 1.37 1.03
C SER A 66 -15.88 0.65 0.53
N LEU A 67 -14.70 1.06 1.01
CA LEU A 67 -13.44 0.42 0.68
C LEU A 67 -13.35 -1.01 1.24
N ILE A 68 -13.78 -1.24 2.48
CA ILE A 68 -13.83 -2.59 3.05
C ILE A 68 -14.75 -3.48 2.24
N ASP A 69 -15.94 -2.99 1.91
CA ASP A 69 -16.93 -3.76 1.16
C ASP A 69 -16.42 -4.08 -0.24
N ALA A 70 -15.85 -3.10 -0.94
CA ALA A 70 -15.27 -3.31 -2.27
C ALA A 70 -14.08 -4.30 -2.26
N VAL A 71 -13.18 -4.21 -1.27
CA VAL A 71 -12.09 -5.19 -1.11
C VAL A 71 -12.66 -6.57 -0.79
N ARG A 72 -13.71 -6.66 0.03
CA ARG A 72 -14.37 -7.92 0.36
C ARG A 72 -15.04 -8.58 -0.85
N GLU A 73 -15.71 -7.80 -1.69
CA GLU A 73 -16.34 -8.28 -2.91
C GLU A 73 -15.33 -8.85 -3.90
N ASN A 74 -14.13 -8.25 -3.97
CA ASN A 74 -13.09 -8.67 -4.91
C ASN A 74 -12.19 -9.81 -4.36
N PHE A 75 -11.95 -9.85 -3.05
CA PHE A 75 -10.92 -10.72 -2.45
C PHE A 75 -11.42 -11.58 -1.27
N GLY A 76 -12.71 -11.51 -0.92
CA GLY A 76 -13.29 -12.27 0.18
C GLY A 76 -13.04 -11.68 1.57
N LEU A 77 -13.07 -12.52 2.61
CA LEU A 77 -12.94 -12.06 3.99
C LEU A 77 -11.47 -11.78 4.37
N PRO A 78 -11.20 -10.75 5.19
CA PRO A 78 -9.86 -10.51 5.68
C PRO A 78 -9.39 -11.70 6.53
N GLN A 79 -8.08 -11.91 6.56
CA GLN A 79 -7.47 -12.82 7.54
C GLN A 79 -7.87 -12.41 8.96
N LYS A 80 -8.17 -13.39 9.81
CA LYS A 80 -8.33 -13.17 11.24
C LYS A 80 -7.06 -12.52 11.76
N GLN A 81 -7.18 -11.33 12.33
CA GLN A 81 -6.09 -10.69 13.03
C GLN A 81 -5.94 -11.33 14.40
N ASP A 82 -4.71 -11.75 14.72
CA ASP A 82 -4.33 -11.94 16.12
C ASP A 82 -4.46 -10.60 16.85
N SER A 83 -4.95 -10.65 18.08
CA SER A 83 -5.61 -9.59 18.85
C SER A 83 -4.77 -8.36 19.24
N GLY A 84 -3.73 -8.00 18.48
CA GLY A 84 -2.76 -6.95 18.84
C GLY A 84 -2.68 -5.73 17.91
N MET A 85 -3.15 -5.80 16.66
CA MET A 85 -3.04 -4.66 15.71
C MET A 85 -4.41 -4.10 15.33
N SER A 86 -5.05 -3.36 16.24
CA SER A 86 -6.26 -2.61 15.92
C SER A 86 -5.97 -1.52 14.87
N GLY A 87 -6.13 -1.83 13.59
CA GLY A 87 -5.97 -0.85 12.51
C GLY A 87 -5.48 -1.36 11.15
N ILE A 88 -5.14 -2.65 10.99
CA ILE A 88 -4.67 -3.17 9.69
C ILE A 88 -5.44 -4.42 9.28
N LEU A 89 -6.40 -4.28 8.36
CA LEU A 89 -7.06 -5.42 7.70
C LEU A 89 -6.16 -5.97 6.59
N LYS A 90 -6.06 -7.31 6.45
CA LYS A 90 -5.17 -7.97 5.48
C LYS A 90 -5.89 -9.06 4.70
N TRP A 91 -5.59 -9.15 3.41
CA TRP A 91 -6.06 -10.17 2.47
C TRP A 91 -4.83 -10.72 1.73
N PRO A 92 -4.42 -11.98 1.97
CA PRO A 92 -3.46 -12.64 1.10
C PRO A 92 -4.13 -12.87 -0.26
N ILE A 93 -3.49 -12.41 -1.33
CA ILE A 93 -4.00 -12.68 -2.69
C ILE A 93 -3.31 -13.92 -3.24
N ASP A 94 -2.00 -14.00 -3.06
CA ASP A 94 -1.17 -15.17 -3.34
C ASP A 94 0.01 -15.21 -2.34
N ASN A 95 1.02 -16.04 -2.62
CA ASN A 95 2.18 -16.20 -1.73
C ASN A 95 3.03 -14.94 -1.60
N ASP A 96 3.02 -14.08 -2.61
CA ASP A 96 3.94 -12.95 -2.73
C ASP A 96 3.19 -11.61 -2.68
N ILE A 97 1.87 -11.56 -2.85
CA ILE A 97 1.05 -10.35 -2.91
C ILE A 97 0.03 -10.33 -1.77
N GLN A 98 0.00 -9.21 -1.05
CA GLN A 98 -0.97 -8.91 -0.02
C GLN A 98 -1.69 -7.59 -0.31
N VAL A 99 -3.01 -7.60 -0.16
CA VAL A 99 -3.82 -6.40 -0.05
C VAL A 99 -4.04 -6.10 1.43
N SER A 100 -3.93 -4.85 1.83
CA SER A 100 -4.19 -4.44 3.21
C SER A 100 -4.86 -3.07 3.26
N ILE A 101 -5.77 -2.88 4.20
CA ILE A 101 -6.31 -1.56 4.54
C ILE A 101 -5.69 -1.16 5.88
N ILE A 102 -4.98 -0.04 5.89
CA ILE A 102 -4.33 0.52 7.07
C ILE A 102 -5.12 1.78 7.47
N ARG A 103 -5.49 1.85 8.75
CA ARG A 103 -6.09 3.01 9.37
C ARG A 103 -5.10 3.64 10.35
N ILE A 104 -4.65 4.85 10.06
CA ILE A 104 -3.74 5.61 10.91
C ILE A 104 -4.51 6.75 11.54
N ASN A 105 -4.68 6.72 12.86
CA ASN A 105 -5.25 7.82 13.61
C ASN A 105 -4.10 8.64 14.23
N THR A 106 -3.91 9.88 13.80
CA THR A 106 -2.91 10.81 14.35
C THR A 106 -3.59 12.09 14.85
N GLY A 107 -3.88 12.15 16.15
CA GLY A 107 -4.40 13.34 16.85
C GLY A 107 -5.72 13.88 16.29
N PHE A 108 -5.64 14.66 15.21
CA PHE A 108 -6.74 15.30 14.50
C PHE A 108 -7.00 14.75 13.10
N SER A 109 -6.22 13.78 12.64
CA SER A 109 -6.36 13.20 11.30
C SER A 109 -6.55 11.69 11.36
N ASN A 110 -7.34 11.20 10.42
CA ASN A 110 -7.55 9.78 10.17
C ASN A 110 -7.20 9.51 8.72
N GLU A 111 -6.16 8.72 8.49
CA GLU A 111 -5.72 8.32 7.16
C GLU A 111 -6.11 6.87 6.90
N ILE A 112 -6.81 6.67 5.79
CA ILE A 112 -7.17 5.36 5.27
C ILE A 112 -6.28 5.09 4.07
N ILE A 113 -5.57 3.95 4.09
CA ILE A 113 -4.64 3.57 3.03
C ILE A 113 -5.00 2.17 2.56
N LEU A 114 -5.35 2.04 1.28
CA LEU A 114 -5.32 0.76 0.59
C LEU A 114 -3.89 0.51 0.11
N ASN A 115 -3.26 -0.54 0.61
CA ASN A 115 -1.92 -0.94 0.22
C ASN A 115 -1.96 -2.29 -0.50
N ILE A 116 -1.30 -2.35 -1.65
CA ILE A 116 -1.05 -3.57 -2.42
C ILE A 116 0.46 -3.77 -2.38
N GLY A 117 0.92 -4.77 -1.62
CA GLY A 117 2.34 -4.97 -1.35
C GLY A 117 2.83 -6.35 -1.74
N ASN A 118 4.09 -6.42 -2.15
CA ASN A 118 4.80 -7.67 -2.30
C ASN A 118 5.43 -8.10 -0.96
N VAL A 119 4.92 -9.18 -0.35
CA VAL A 119 5.38 -9.74 0.93
C VAL A 119 6.69 -10.53 0.84
N ALA A 120 7.14 -10.93 -0.35
CA ALA A 120 8.45 -11.55 -0.53
C ALA A 120 9.59 -10.51 -0.48
N THR A 121 9.34 -9.30 -0.98
CA THR A 121 10.32 -8.20 -0.99
C THR A 121 10.54 -7.52 0.37
N THR A 122 9.64 -7.72 1.34
CA THR A 122 9.79 -7.24 2.72
C THR A 122 10.59 -8.18 3.61
N LYS A 123 10.95 -9.38 3.13
CA LYS A 123 11.98 -10.20 3.77
C LYS A 123 13.35 -9.63 3.40
N SER A 124 13.85 -8.71 4.22
CA SER A 124 15.31 -8.60 4.36
C SER A 124 15.86 -10.00 4.64
N PRO A 125 16.96 -10.44 4.00
CA PRO A 125 17.59 -11.69 4.39
C PRO A 125 17.86 -11.63 5.90
N ASP A 126 17.28 -12.57 6.65
CA ASP A 126 17.51 -12.70 8.08
C ASP A 126 19.03 -12.81 8.25
N ILE A 127 19.65 -11.98 9.09
CA ILE A 127 21.09 -12.07 9.36
C ILE A 127 21.45 -13.49 9.83
N LYS A 128 20.49 -14.22 10.44
CA LYS A 128 20.64 -15.64 10.80
C LYS A 128 20.67 -16.59 9.60
N SER A 129 20.11 -16.22 8.46
CA SER A 129 20.20 -16.99 7.21
C SER A 129 21.55 -16.85 6.50
N LEU A 130 22.42 -15.93 6.96
CA LEU A 130 23.76 -15.71 6.43
C LEU A 130 24.87 -16.43 7.21
N GLY A 131 24.52 -17.23 8.22
CA GLY A 131 25.48 -18.15 8.84
C GLY A 131 26.66 -17.49 9.56
N PHE A 132 26.43 -16.43 10.32
CA PHE A 132 27.37 -15.92 11.33
C PHE A 132 26.80 -16.11 12.74
#